data_AF-A0A8H5QF49-F1
#
_entry.id   AF-A0A8H5QF49-F1
#
_cell.length_a   1.000
_cell.length_b   1.000
_cell.length_c   1.000
_cell.angle_alpha   90.00
_cell.angle_beta   90.00
_cell.angle_gamma   90.00
#
_symmetry.space_group_name_H-M   'P 1'
#
loop_
_entity.id
_entity.type
_entity.pdbx_description
1 polymer ?
#
loop_
_entity_poly.entity_id
_entity_poly.type
_entity_poly.pdbx_seq_one_letter_code
_entity_poly.pdbx_strand_id
1 'polypeptide(L)'
;MASRMGPRSVKDATRFTSTIPHATSKAAQRTPRIPGETPEQRVRRLRQAHLAAQHASISKTDKFIDASRRIFDVAHRWTVGSIVVFTVVAAVVSGYSVWDMVRYNRARRAEWVEAQKLLEADELAMARLAYIKGEATEDQILLVEEANQAAEARGEKLPPLLEAPSHRTHFEEHIKPTFKENTEETVTKPSSGKGVLGIFSGVLGGGEKKEESTQDLQDYQTQSVESGTVKVRLEEAMAAERERQQNGGPLDRLGVEPAGGSTPKKSWWKFW
;
A
#
# COMPACT_ATOMS: atom_id res chain seq x y z
N MET A 1 45.43 -70.31 36.54
CA MET A 1 44.64 -69.56 37.53
C MET A 1 44.64 -68.09 37.16
N ALA A 2 43.53 -67.57 36.63
CA ALA A 2 43.43 -66.17 36.20
C ALA A 2 42.64 -65.36 37.25
N SER A 3 43.34 -64.55 38.04
CA SER A 3 42.72 -63.76 39.11
C SER A 3 41.92 -62.59 38.55
N ARG A 4 40.65 -62.51 38.95
CA ARG A 4 39.64 -61.58 38.40
C ARG A 4 39.89 -60.14 38.87
N MET A 5 40.59 -59.35 38.06
CA MET A 5 40.71 -57.88 38.25
C MET A 5 39.32 -57.24 38.25
N GLY A 6 38.87 -56.76 39.42
CA GLY A 6 37.64 -55.97 39.53
C GLY A 6 37.82 -54.55 38.97
N PRO A 7 36.72 -53.87 38.57
CA PRO A 7 36.79 -52.50 38.07
C PRO A 7 37.32 -51.54 39.15
N ARG A 8 38.34 -50.74 38.79
CA ARG A 8 38.93 -49.74 39.67
C ARG A 8 37.90 -48.68 40.05
N SER A 9 37.69 -48.47 41.35
CA SER A 9 36.71 -47.50 41.85
C SER A 9 37.18 -46.06 41.60
N VAL A 10 36.29 -45.20 41.10
CA VAL A 10 36.55 -43.78 40.80
C VAL A 10 37.09 -43.01 42.02
N LYS A 11 36.75 -43.47 43.25
CA LYS A 11 37.24 -42.88 44.51
C LYS A 11 38.75 -42.99 44.72
N ASP A 12 39.44 -43.91 44.05
CA ASP A 12 40.89 -44.08 44.17
C ASP A 12 41.67 -43.12 43.23
N ALA A 13 41.06 -42.73 42.11
CA ALA A 13 41.68 -41.86 41.10
C ALA A 13 41.92 -40.42 41.57
N THR A 14 41.15 -39.93 42.55
CA THR A 14 41.27 -38.56 43.09
C THR A 14 42.14 -38.47 44.35
N ARG A 15 42.60 -39.60 44.90
CA ARG A 15 43.36 -39.64 46.17
C ARG A 15 44.75 -39.00 46.09
N PHE A 16 45.31 -38.87 44.89
CA PHE A 16 46.63 -38.26 44.64
C PHE A 16 46.57 -36.87 43.99
N THR A 17 45.38 -36.40 43.58
CA THR A 17 45.19 -35.02 43.13
C THR A 17 44.89 -34.12 44.32
N SER A 18 45.86 -33.27 44.71
CA SER A 18 45.68 -32.30 45.80
C SER A 18 44.48 -31.39 45.54
N THR A 19 43.38 -31.60 46.27
CA THR A 19 42.19 -30.74 46.26
C THR A 19 42.35 -29.47 47.11
N ILE A 20 43.52 -29.27 47.73
CA ILE A 20 43.90 -27.99 48.34
C ILE A 20 44.16 -27.00 47.19
N PRO A 21 43.45 -25.85 47.12
CA PRO A 21 43.75 -24.82 46.15
C PRO A 21 45.11 -24.21 46.51
N HIS A 22 46.16 -24.61 45.78
CA HIS A 22 47.50 -24.05 45.89
C HIS A 22 47.46 -22.58 45.46
N ALA A 23 47.24 -21.71 46.44
CA ALA A 23 47.20 -20.27 46.26
C ALA A 23 48.58 -19.76 45.84
N THR A 24 48.84 -19.78 44.53
CA THR A 24 49.98 -19.12 43.90
C THR A 24 49.81 -17.61 44.01
N SER A 25 50.08 -17.11 45.22
CA SER A 25 50.00 -15.70 45.58
C SER A 25 51.16 -14.94 44.93
N LYS A 26 51.06 -14.73 43.62
CA LYS A 26 51.87 -13.75 42.88
C LYS A 26 51.86 -12.46 43.69
N ALA A 27 53.02 -12.11 44.26
CA ALA A 27 53.10 -11.18 45.39
C ALA A 27 52.31 -9.90 45.11
N ALA A 28 51.23 -9.68 45.88
CA ALA A 28 50.31 -8.60 45.64
C ALA A 28 51.05 -7.26 45.78
N GLN A 29 51.32 -6.62 44.65
CA GLN A 29 52.03 -5.34 44.62
C GLN A 29 51.27 -4.37 45.53
N ARG A 30 51.97 -3.87 46.56
CA ARG A 30 51.40 -3.05 47.62
C ARG A 30 51.03 -1.69 47.04
N THR A 31 49.80 -1.59 46.52
CA THR A 31 49.24 -0.34 46.02
C THR A 31 49.40 0.75 47.08
N PRO A 32 49.83 1.97 46.70
CA PRO A 32 50.13 3.00 47.67
C PRO A 32 48.90 3.30 48.53
N ARG A 33 49.13 3.31 49.86
CA ARG A 33 48.13 3.76 50.84
C ARG A 33 48.06 5.28 50.74
N ILE A 34 46.85 5.80 50.55
CA ILE A 34 46.64 7.24 50.57
C ILE A 34 46.46 7.64 52.04
N PRO A 35 47.23 8.60 52.60
CA PRO A 35 47.04 9.04 53.97
C PRO A 35 45.61 9.54 54.19
N GLY A 36 44.94 9.06 55.24
CA GLY A 36 43.57 9.47 55.60
C GLY A 36 42.42 8.74 54.89
N GLU A 37 42.64 7.78 53.99
CA GLU A 37 41.53 7.03 53.37
C GLU A 37 40.81 6.12 54.38
N THR A 38 39.47 6.19 54.44
CA THR A 38 38.67 5.30 55.30
C THR A 38 38.74 3.85 54.79
N PRO A 39 38.61 2.82 55.66
CA PRO A 39 38.76 1.42 55.24
C PRO A 39 37.74 1.01 54.17
N GLU A 40 36.50 1.50 54.25
CA GLU A 40 35.49 1.27 53.20
C GLU A 40 35.86 1.93 51.88
N GLN A 41 36.25 3.21 51.91
CA GLN A 41 36.62 3.98 50.72
C GLN A 41 37.82 3.33 50.02
N ARG A 42 38.79 2.81 50.79
CA ARG A 42 39.90 2.00 50.28
C ARG A 42 39.42 0.72 49.58
N VAL A 43 38.45 0.00 50.15
CA VAL A 43 37.88 -1.21 49.51
C VAL A 43 37.07 -0.85 48.25
N ARG A 44 36.30 0.25 48.25
CA ARG A 44 35.61 0.76 47.06
C ARG A 44 36.61 1.13 45.95
N ARG A 45 37.67 1.88 46.29
CA ARG A 45 38.79 2.23 45.41
C ARG A 45 39.50 1.01 44.83
N LEU A 46 39.78 0.00 45.65
CA LEU A 46 40.43 -1.24 45.19
C LEU A 46 39.52 -2.09 44.29
N ARG A 47 38.22 -2.19 44.58
CA ARG A 47 37.24 -2.83 43.68
C ARG A 47 37.15 -2.10 42.33
N GLN A 48 37.04 -0.77 42.36
CA GLN A 48 37.02 0.06 41.15
C GLN A 48 38.32 -0.08 40.35
N ALA A 49 39.49 -0.06 40.98
CA ALA A 49 40.77 -0.27 40.32
C ALA A 49 40.93 -1.69 39.75
N HIS A 50 40.38 -2.72 40.41
CA HIS A 50 40.40 -4.10 39.92
C HIS A 50 39.47 -4.29 38.71
N LEU A 51 38.25 -3.75 38.77
CA LEU A 51 37.33 -3.69 37.63
C LEU A 51 37.90 -2.84 36.49
N ALA A 52 38.67 -1.79 36.79
CA ALA A 52 39.39 -1.00 35.80
C ALA A 52 40.53 -1.77 35.14
N ALA A 53 41.32 -2.52 35.90
CA ALA A 53 42.34 -3.41 35.33
C ALA A 53 41.71 -4.46 34.40
N GLN A 54 40.59 -5.08 34.81
CA GLN A 54 39.84 -6.03 33.99
C GLN A 54 39.26 -5.39 32.71
N HIS A 55 38.70 -4.17 32.79
CA HIS A 55 38.22 -3.49 31.58
C HIS A 55 39.34 -2.87 30.73
N ALA A 56 40.56 -2.71 31.27
CA ALA A 56 41.73 -2.22 30.54
C ALA A 56 42.47 -3.32 29.77
N SER A 57 42.39 -4.58 30.21
CA SER A 57 42.92 -5.73 29.45
C SER A 57 42.15 -6.04 28.15
N ILE A 58 40.96 -5.46 27.97
CA ILE A 58 40.17 -5.59 26.74
C ILE A 58 40.47 -4.40 25.81
N SER A 59 41.01 -4.68 24.62
CA SER A 59 41.39 -3.65 23.64
C SER A 59 40.19 -2.79 23.22
N LYS A 60 40.45 -1.53 22.83
CA LYS A 60 39.44 -0.64 22.23
C LYS A 60 38.92 -1.20 20.90
N THR A 61 39.76 -1.89 20.12
CA THR A 61 39.37 -2.54 18.86
C THR A 61 38.45 -3.73 19.09
N ASP A 62 38.73 -4.53 20.11
CA ASP A 62 37.96 -5.72 20.49
C ASP A 62 36.53 -5.34 20.92
N LYS A 63 36.40 -4.29 21.75
CA LYS A 63 35.11 -3.68 22.12
C LYS A 63 34.31 -3.17 20.92
N PHE A 64 34.99 -2.64 19.90
CA PHE A 64 34.33 -2.21 18.66
C PHE A 64 33.85 -3.40 17.81
N ILE A 65 34.60 -4.50 17.77
CA ILE A 65 34.23 -5.73 17.06
C ILE A 65 33.03 -6.42 17.74
N ASP A 66 32.98 -6.49 19.06
CA ASP A 66 31.82 -7.04 19.77
C ASP A 66 30.58 -6.12 19.70
N ALA A 67 30.79 -4.80 19.63
CA ALA A 67 29.71 -3.86 19.34
C ALA A 67 29.18 -4.03 17.90
N SER A 68 30.06 -4.16 16.90
CA SER A 68 29.65 -4.27 15.50
C SER A 68 28.91 -5.57 15.20
N ARG A 69 29.29 -6.70 15.83
CA ARG A 69 28.51 -7.96 15.82
C ARG A 69 27.08 -7.73 16.28
N ARG A 70 26.88 -7.15 17.47
CA ARG A 70 25.55 -6.87 18.03
C ARG A 70 24.74 -5.91 17.15
N ILE A 71 25.37 -4.91 16.56
CA ILE A 71 24.71 -3.98 15.62
C ILE A 71 24.29 -4.72 14.35
N PHE A 72 25.13 -5.61 13.80
CA PHE A 72 24.81 -6.39 12.60
C PHE A 72 23.66 -7.37 12.83
N ASP A 73 23.63 -8.07 13.98
CA ASP A 73 22.52 -8.97 14.35
C ASP A 73 21.18 -8.21 14.48
N VAL A 74 21.22 -7.01 15.08
CA VAL A 74 20.03 -6.14 15.20
C VAL A 74 19.60 -5.61 13.84
N ALA A 75 20.53 -5.14 13.01
CA ALA A 75 20.26 -4.64 11.66
C ALA A 75 19.68 -5.74 10.76
N HIS A 76 20.24 -6.95 10.79
CA HIS A 76 19.71 -8.09 10.03
C HIS A 76 18.28 -8.45 10.46
N ARG A 77 18.01 -8.49 11.77
CA ARG A 77 16.64 -8.73 12.29
C ARG A 77 15.66 -7.61 11.92
N TRP A 78 16.12 -6.36 11.87
CA TRP A 78 15.30 -5.22 11.42
C TRP A 78 15.00 -5.30 9.91
N THR A 79 15.99 -5.63 9.07
CA THR A 79 15.81 -5.82 7.62
C THR A 79 14.92 -7.02 7.30
N VAL A 80 15.05 -8.14 8.01
CA VAL A 80 14.10 -9.27 7.87
C VAL A 80 12.69 -8.85 8.29
N GLY A 81 12.57 -8.10 9.39
CA GLY A 81 11.28 -7.53 9.82
C GLY A 81 10.65 -6.60 8.79
N SER A 82 11.41 -5.69 8.19
CA SER A 82 10.89 -4.75 7.19
C SER A 82 10.50 -5.43 5.88
N ILE A 83 11.23 -6.46 5.43
CA ILE A 83 10.85 -7.29 4.27
C ILE A 83 9.55 -8.06 4.55
N VAL A 84 9.39 -8.64 5.74
CA VAL A 84 8.16 -9.37 6.12
C VAL A 84 6.95 -8.42 6.21
N VAL A 85 7.12 -7.22 6.78
CA VAL A 85 6.04 -6.21 6.79
C VAL A 85 5.73 -5.73 5.36
N PHE A 86 6.74 -5.48 4.53
CA PHE A 86 6.57 -5.04 3.14
C PHE A 86 5.82 -6.08 2.29
N THR A 87 6.13 -7.37 2.43
CA THR A 87 5.42 -8.44 1.69
C THR A 87 3.96 -8.59 2.14
N VAL A 88 3.64 -8.38 3.43
CA VAL A 88 2.25 -8.32 3.90
C VAL A 88 1.51 -7.11 3.31
N VAL A 89 2.13 -5.92 3.30
CA VAL A 89 1.53 -4.73 2.67
C VAL A 89 1.31 -4.93 1.16
N ALA A 90 2.29 -5.49 0.45
CA ALA A 90 2.17 -5.81 -0.97
C ALA A 90 1.05 -6.82 -1.26
N ALA A 91 0.88 -7.84 -0.41
CA ALA A 91 -0.22 -8.80 -0.53
C ALA A 91 -1.59 -8.15 -0.31
N VAL A 92 -1.72 -7.22 0.65
CA VAL A 92 -2.98 -6.46 0.86
C VAL A 92 -3.29 -5.58 -0.35
N VAL A 93 -2.31 -4.84 -0.89
CA VAL A 93 -2.49 -4.00 -2.08
C VAL A 93 -2.85 -4.85 -3.32
N SER A 94 -2.22 -6.00 -3.49
CA SER A 94 -2.54 -6.94 -4.59
C SER A 94 -3.91 -7.60 -4.44
N GLY A 95 -4.39 -7.83 -3.21
CA GLY A 95 -5.75 -8.30 -2.96
C GLY A 95 -6.78 -7.21 -3.27
N TYR A 96 -6.47 -5.96 -2.91
CA TYR A 96 -7.34 -4.81 -3.18
C TYR A 96 -7.51 -4.54 -4.68
N SER A 97 -6.44 -4.57 -5.48
CA SER A 97 -6.53 -4.32 -6.93
C SER A 97 -7.36 -5.39 -7.67
N VAL A 98 -7.26 -6.66 -7.26
CA VAL A 98 -8.13 -7.74 -7.78
C VAL A 98 -9.58 -7.53 -7.36
N TRP A 99 -9.85 -7.15 -6.11
CA TRP A 99 -11.20 -6.87 -5.63
C TRP A 99 -11.85 -5.68 -6.35
N ASP A 100 -11.12 -4.58 -6.51
CA ASP A 100 -11.57 -3.37 -7.19
C ASP A 100 -11.93 -3.64 -8.66
N MET A 101 -11.05 -4.34 -9.38
CA MET A 101 -11.32 -4.71 -10.78
C MET A 101 -12.50 -5.69 -10.92
N VAL A 102 -12.73 -6.59 -9.95
CA VAL A 102 -13.95 -7.42 -9.90
C VAL A 102 -15.19 -6.59 -9.57
N ARG A 103 -15.09 -5.59 -8.68
CA ARG A 103 -16.20 -4.70 -8.31
C ARG A 103 -16.63 -3.84 -9.50
N TYR A 104 -15.67 -3.25 -10.22
CA TYR A 104 -15.87 -2.46 -11.43
C TYR A 104 -16.46 -3.30 -12.57
N ASN A 105 -15.87 -4.46 -12.86
CA ASN A 105 -16.37 -5.35 -13.93
C ASN A 105 -17.78 -5.89 -13.63
N ARG A 106 -18.18 -6.04 -12.36
CA ARG A 106 -19.56 -6.38 -11.99
C ARG A 106 -20.55 -5.24 -12.24
N ALA A 107 -20.14 -3.98 -12.07
CA ALA A 107 -20.98 -2.83 -12.42
C ALA A 107 -21.18 -2.73 -13.93
N ARG A 108 -20.09 -2.73 -14.71
CA ARG A 108 -20.15 -2.67 -16.18
C ARG A 108 -20.89 -3.85 -16.82
N ARG A 109 -20.82 -5.04 -16.23
CA ARG A 109 -21.64 -6.18 -16.69
C ARG A 109 -23.13 -6.03 -16.38
N ALA A 110 -23.52 -5.27 -15.35
CA ALA A 110 -24.93 -4.96 -15.10
C ALA A 110 -25.47 -4.00 -16.17
N GLU A 111 -24.74 -2.91 -16.45
CA GLU A 111 -25.03 -1.96 -17.54
C GLU A 111 -25.22 -2.68 -18.88
N TRP A 112 -24.32 -3.61 -19.22
CA TRP A 112 -24.39 -4.36 -20.48
C TRP A 112 -25.54 -5.36 -20.53
N VAL A 113 -25.86 -6.06 -19.44
CA VAL A 113 -27.01 -6.99 -19.36
C VAL A 113 -28.34 -6.24 -19.39
N GLU A 114 -28.40 -5.01 -18.86
CA GLU A 114 -29.56 -4.12 -19.01
C GLU A 114 -29.73 -3.68 -20.47
N ALA A 115 -28.65 -3.24 -21.12
CA ALA A 115 -28.67 -2.91 -22.54
C ALA A 115 -29.06 -4.09 -23.45
N GLN A 116 -28.59 -5.32 -23.16
CA GLN A 116 -29.01 -6.52 -23.91
C GLN A 116 -30.53 -6.75 -23.79
N LYS A 117 -31.10 -6.65 -22.58
CA LYS A 117 -32.55 -6.83 -22.38
C LYS A 117 -33.40 -5.79 -23.09
N LEU A 118 -32.90 -4.56 -23.22
CA LEU A 118 -33.56 -3.53 -24.01
C LEU A 118 -33.54 -3.88 -25.50
N LEU A 119 -32.38 -4.32 -26.04
CA LEU A 119 -32.27 -4.77 -27.43
C LEU A 119 -33.14 -6.01 -27.71
N GLU A 120 -33.16 -6.99 -26.81
CA GLU A 120 -34.04 -8.17 -26.89
C GLU A 120 -35.53 -7.77 -26.88
N ALA A 121 -35.91 -6.76 -26.09
CA ALA A 121 -37.28 -6.24 -26.04
C ALA A 121 -37.66 -5.44 -27.30
N ASP A 122 -36.74 -4.62 -27.83
CA ASP A 122 -36.91 -3.86 -29.07
C ASP A 122 -37.02 -4.79 -30.28
N GLU A 123 -36.19 -5.83 -30.37
CA GLU A 123 -36.25 -6.86 -31.41
C GLU A 123 -37.59 -7.62 -31.37
N LEU A 124 -38.01 -8.04 -30.17
CA LEU A 124 -39.30 -8.69 -29.92
C LEU A 124 -40.51 -7.78 -30.23
N ALA A 125 -40.40 -6.47 -29.98
CA ALA A 125 -41.42 -5.50 -30.37
C ALA A 125 -41.48 -5.32 -31.90
N MET A 126 -40.34 -5.19 -32.56
CA MET A 126 -40.22 -5.08 -34.01
C MET A 126 -40.70 -6.34 -34.74
N ALA A 127 -40.34 -7.53 -34.25
CA ALA A 127 -40.79 -8.81 -34.80
C ALA A 127 -42.32 -8.94 -34.73
N ARG A 128 -42.95 -8.53 -33.62
CA ARG A 128 -44.42 -8.47 -33.50
C ARG A 128 -45.06 -7.43 -34.41
N LEU A 129 -44.45 -6.26 -34.59
CA LEU A 129 -44.94 -5.25 -35.53
C LEU A 129 -44.91 -5.78 -36.97
N ALA A 130 -43.83 -6.45 -37.37
CA ALA A 130 -43.72 -7.12 -38.67
C ALA A 130 -44.73 -8.28 -38.83
N TYR A 131 -44.95 -9.06 -37.76
CA TYR A 131 -45.91 -10.17 -37.72
C TYR A 131 -47.35 -9.66 -37.92
N ILE A 132 -47.75 -8.61 -37.19
CA ILE A 132 -49.06 -7.96 -37.31
C ILE A 132 -49.24 -7.31 -38.70
N LYS A 133 -48.14 -6.82 -39.31
CA LYS A 133 -48.13 -6.27 -40.68
C LYS A 133 -48.23 -7.35 -41.77
N GLY A 134 -47.89 -8.60 -41.45
CA GLY A 134 -47.79 -9.70 -42.42
C GLY A 134 -46.50 -9.71 -43.25
N GLU A 135 -45.44 -9.03 -42.77
CA GLU A 135 -44.13 -8.89 -43.44
C GLU A 135 -42.97 -9.52 -42.64
N ALA A 136 -43.25 -10.26 -41.56
CA ALA A 136 -42.22 -10.89 -40.73
C ALA A 136 -41.42 -11.97 -41.48
N THR A 137 -40.13 -12.10 -41.15
CA THR A 137 -39.31 -13.24 -41.55
C THR A 137 -39.67 -14.49 -40.72
N GLU A 138 -39.28 -15.67 -41.18
CA GLU A 138 -39.50 -16.93 -40.45
C GLU A 138 -38.87 -16.90 -39.04
N ASP A 139 -37.66 -16.34 -38.91
CA ASP A 139 -37.00 -16.14 -37.60
C ASP A 139 -37.81 -15.20 -36.67
N GLN A 140 -38.41 -14.14 -37.21
CA GLN A 140 -39.26 -13.21 -36.45
C GLN A 140 -40.58 -13.85 -36.04
N ILE A 141 -41.18 -14.69 -36.89
CA ILE A 141 -42.38 -15.48 -36.56
C ILE A 141 -42.06 -16.42 -35.39
N LEU A 142 -40.97 -17.17 -35.47
CA LEU A 142 -40.52 -18.09 -34.42
C LEU A 142 -40.23 -17.37 -33.10
N LEU A 143 -39.55 -16.22 -33.14
CA LEU A 143 -39.25 -15.41 -31.95
C LEU A 143 -40.53 -14.85 -31.29
N VAL A 144 -41.55 -14.51 -32.07
CA VAL A 144 -42.88 -14.11 -31.54
C VAL A 144 -43.62 -15.30 -30.95
N GLU A 145 -43.60 -16.47 -31.60
CA GLU A 145 -44.26 -17.68 -31.12
C GLU A 145 -43.61 -18.25 -29.85
N GLU A 146 -42.28 -18.28 -29.76
CA GLU A 146 -41.56 -18.65 -28.54
C GLU A 146 -41.86 -17.68 -27.41
N ALA A 147 -41.86 -16.36 -27.68
CA ALA A 147 -42.23 -15.38 -26.67
C ALA A 147 -43.67 -15.56 -26.18
N ASN A 148 -44.62 -15.89 -27.06
CA ASN A 148 -46.01 -16.18 -26.69
C ASN A 148 -46.08 -17.42 -25.78
N GLN A 149 -45.49 -18.55 -26.21
CA GLN A 149 -45.46 -19.80 -25.43
C GLN A 149 -44.77 -19.61 -24.08
N ALA A 150 -43.65 -18.90 -24.04
CA ALA A 150 -42.90 -18.63 -22.82
C ALA A 150 -43.62 -17.67 -21.86
N ALA A 151 -44.62 -16.91 -22.31
CA ALA A 151 -45.49 -16.10 -21.46
C ALA A 151 -46.70 -16.90 -20.97
N GLU A 152 -47.34 -17.67 -21.85
CA GLU A 152 -48.42 -18.60 -21.49
C GLU A 152 -47.98 -19.63 -20.43
N ALA A 153 -46.76 -20.18 -20.57
CA ALA A 153 -46.15 -21.07 -19.58
C ALA A 153 -45.85 -20.40 -18.23
N ARG A 154 -45.75 -19.06 -18.19
CA ARG A 154 -45.67 -18.25 -16.95
C ARG A 154 -47.06 -17.84 -16.42
N GLY A 155 -48.13 -18.06 -17.18
CA GLY A 155 -49.48 -17.57 -16.87
C GLY A 155 -49.66 -16.07 -17.09
N GLU A 156 -48.69 -15.41 -17.74
CA GLU A 156 -48.67 -13.97 -17.97
C GLU A 156 -48.93 -13.64 -19.44
N LYS A 157 -49.43 -12.42 -19.70
CA LYS A 157 -49.47 -11.88 -21.06
C LYS A 157 -48.25 -11.00 -21.28
N LEU A 158 -47.73 -11.05 -22.49
CA LEU A 158 -46.57 -10.26 -22.90
C LEU A 158 -46.81 -8.75 -22.75
N PRO A 159 -45.76 -7.96 -22.48
CA PRO A 159 -45.89 -6.52 -22.37
C PRO A 159 -46.46 -5.91 -23.66
N PRO A 160 -47.30 -4.87 -23.56
CA PRO A 160 -47.93 -4.24 -24.72
C PRO A 160 -46.88 -3.57 -25.61
N LEU A 161 -47.12 -3.60 -26.93
CA LEU A 161 -46.23 -3.02 -27.95
C LEU A 161 -46.11 -1.50 -27.91
N LEU A 162 -47.02 -0.85 -27.19
CA LEU A 162 -47.00 0.58 -26.94
C LEU A 162 -47.00 0.73 -25.42
N GLU A 163 -46.08 1.54 -24.89
CA GLU A 163 -46.15 1.98 -23.50
C GLU A 163 -47.53 2.62 -23.25
N ALA A 164 -48.15 2.30 -22.11
CA ALA A 164 -49.41 2.92 -21.73
C ALA A 164 -49.21 4.46 -21.69
N PRO A 165 -50.03 5.26 -22.39
CA PRO A 165 -49.75 6.68 -22.61
C PRO A 165 -49.41 7.44 -21.32
N SER A 166 -48.12 7.71 -21.13
CA SER A 166 -47.64 8.42 -19.96
C SER A 166 -48.09 9.87 -20.07
N HIS A 167 -49.06 10.26 -19.24
CA HIS A 167 -49.55 11.64 -19.17
C HIS A 167 -48.46 12.54 -18.59
N ARG A 168 -47.53 12.95 -19.46
CA ARG A 168 -46.41 13.85 -19.16
C ARG A 168 -46.95 15.27 -19.00
N THR A 169 -47.67 15.52 -17.91
CA THR A 169 -48.13 16.86 -17.53
C THR A 169 -46.91 17.75 -17.32
N HIS A 170 -46.72 18.72 -18.22
CA HIS A 170 -45.57 19.65 -18.28
C HIS A 170 -45.52 20.68 -17.12
N PHE A 171 -45.91 20.26 -15.92
CA PHE A 171 -46.04 21.11 -14.72
C PHE A 171 -45.12 20.65 -13.57
N GLU A 172 -44.70 19.38 -13.55
CA GLU A 172 -43.79 18.85 -12.51
C GLU A 172 -42.30 19.05 -12.84
N GLU A 173 -41.95 19.28 -14.11
CA GLU A 173 -40.56 19.38 -14.61
C GLU A 173 -39.84 20.68 -14.14
N HIS A 174 -40.50 21.53 -13.34
CA HIS A 174 -40.00 22.83 -12.88
C HIS A 174 -40.02 23.03 -11.35
N ILE A 175 -40.58 22.09 -10.56
CA ILE A 175 -40.74 22.28 -9.11
C ILE A 175 -40.16 21.09 -8.32
N LYS A 176 -38.83 21.03 -8.23
CA LYS A 176 -38.14 20.37 -7.10
C LYS A 176 -37.71 21.44 -6.09
N PRO A 177 -38.55 21.78 -5.09
CA PRO A 177 -38.17 22.76 -4.10
C PRO A 177 -37.27 22.08 -3.06
N THR A 178 -36.01 22.50 -2.98
CA THR A 178 -35.12 22.18 -1.85
C THR A 178 -35.62 22.92 -0.60
N PHE A 179 -36.72 22.47 -0.03
CA PHE A 179 -37.38 23.10 1.12
C PHE A 179 -38.01 22.07 2.06
N LYS A 180 -37.17 21.19 2.61
CA LYS A 180 -37.44 20.39 3.81
C LYS A 180 -36.21 20.39 4.71
N GLU A 181 -35.96 21.53 5.35
CA GLU A 181 -35.01 21.63 6.46
C GLU A 181 -35.75 22.01 7.75
N ASN A 182 -35.67 21.10 8.73
CA ASN A 182 -35.68 21.26 10.20
C ASN A 182 -36.44 22.43 10.86
N THR A 183 -37.51 22.09 11.58
CA THR A 183 -38.05 22.77 12.78
C THR A 183 -38.92 21.74 13.50
N GLU A 184 -38.81 21.37 14.77
CA GLU A 184 -37.88 21.58 15.91
C GLU A 184 -37.94 20.24 16.72
N GLU A 185 -37.02 19.80 17.57
CA GLU A 185 -35.86 20.34 18.31
C GLU A 185 -34.68 19.29 18.27
N THR A 186 -33.56 19.25 19.03
CA THR A 186 -32.71 20.09 19.94
C THR A 186 -31.27 19.46 19.89
N VAL A 187 -30.16 19.88 20.55
CA VAL A 187 -29.85 20.90 21.58
C VAL A 187 -28.41 21.44 21.38
N THR A 188 -28.08 22.59 21.95
CA THR A 188 -26.74 23.21 22.08
C THR A 188 -25.99 23.64 20.81
N LYS A 189 -25.05 24.59 20.99
CA LYS A 189 -24.35 25.38 19.96
C LYS A 189 -22.86 25.57 20.36
N PRO A 190 -22.02 26.33 19.63
CA PRO A 190 -20.87 25.77 18.90
C PRO A 190 -19.52 25.99 19.59
N SER A 191 -18.50 25.22 19.19
CA SER A 191 -17.09 25.60 19.39
C SER A 191 -16.19 25.04 18.28
N SER A 192 -15.13 25.78 17.96
CA SER A 192 -14.12 25.44 16.96
C SER A 192 -13.09 24.44 17.50
N GLY A 193 -12.70 23.45 16.67
CA GLY A 193 -11.68 22.47 17.02
C GLY A 193 -10.81 22.09 15.82
N LYS A 194 -9.62 22.68 15.69
CA LYS A 194 -8.63 22.33 14.65
C LYS A 194 -7.75 21.18 15.12
N GLY A 195 -7.56 20.19 14.23
CA GLY A 195 -6.28 19.49 14.07
C GLY A 195 -6.04 18.21 14.88
N VAL A 196 -5.88 17.08 14.18
CA VAL A 196 -5.15 15.89 14.66
C VAL A 196 -4.21 15.28 13.59
N LEU A 197 -4.22 15.79 12.35
CA LEU A 197 -3.50 15.20 11.20
C LEU A 197 -2.08 15.78 10.95
N GLY A 198 -1.47 16.44 11.93
CA GLY A 198 -0.25 17.27 11.72
C GLY A 198 1.05 16.82 12.40
N ILE A 199 1.09 15.66 13.07
CA ILE A 199 2.11 15.38 14.11
C ILE A 199 3.28 14.47 13.62
N PHE A 200 3.34 14.09 12.34
CA PHE A 200 4.32 13.10 11.83
C PHE A 200 5.42 13.61 10.88
N SER A 201 5.46 14.90 10.52
CA SER A 201 6.50 15.47 9.64
C SER A 201 7.71 16.10 10.36
N GLY A 202 7.75 16.06 11.69
CA GLY A 202 8.55 16.98 12.53
C GLY A 202 9.80 16.45 13.21
N VAL A 203 10.48 15.39 12.72
CA VAL A 203 11.72 14.88 13.33
C VAL A 203 12.86 14.70 12.32
N LEU A 204 13.69 15.74 12.23
CA LEU A 204 15.16 15.71 12.21
C LEU A 204 15.83 14.45 11.61
N GLY A 205 16.41 14.43 10.40
CA GLY A 205 16.72 15.54 9.48
C GLY A 205 18.19 15.98 9.57
N GLY A 206 19.01 15.57 8.59
CA GLY A 206 20.42 15.97 8.47
C GLY A 206 21.23 15.12 7.49
N GLY A 207 21.42 15.58 6.25
CA GLY A 207 22.20 14.87 5.22
C GLY A 207 21.81 15.26 3.78
N GLU A 208 22.33 16.37 3.29
CA GLU A 208 22.05 17.02 1.99
C GLU A 208 21.94 16.07 0.75
N LYS A 209 20.89 16.23 -0.07
CA LYS A 209 20.98 16.79 -1.45
C LYS A 209 19.70 16.69 -2.30
N LYS A 210 19.46 17.78 -3.05
CA LYS A 210 18.53 17.98 -4.20
C LYS A 210 17.03 17.73 -3.94
N GLU A 211 16.27 18.80 -4.14
CA GLU A 211 14.81 18.86 -4.02
C GLU A 211 14.16 18.82 -5.41
N GLU A 212 13.11 18.00 -5.57
CA GLU A 212 12.16 18.10 -6.70
C GLU A 212 10.81 17.46 -6.31
N SER A 213 10.02 18.16 -5.50
CA SER A 213 8.62 17.83 -5.20
C SER A 213 7.86 19.12 -4.85
N THR A 214 6.75 19.48 -5.51
CA THR A 214 5.38 19.09 -5.12
C THR A 214 5.17 19.05 -3.59
N GLN A 215 4.29 19.84 -2.98
CA GLN A 215 3.24 20.76 -3.48
C GLN A 215 3.09 21.96 -2.54
N ASP A 216 2.76 23.14 -3.08
CA ASP A 216 2.13 24.22 -2.31
C ASP A 216 0.83 24.65 -2.98
N LEU A 217 -0.29 24.31 -2.34
CA LEU A 217 -1.64 24.74 -2.71
C LEU A 217 -2.18 25.72 -1.66
N GLN A 218 -1.43 26.79 -1.41
CA GLN A 218 -1.85 27.85 -0.50
C GLN A 218 -1.14 29.19 -0.71
N ASP A 219 -1.37 29.83 -1.87
CA ASP A 219 -1.16 31.28 -1.97
C ASP A 219 -2.15 31.96 -2.93
N TYR A 220 -3.40 32.07 -2.47
CA TYR A 220 -4.46 32.77 -3.20
C TYR A 220 -4.59 34.25 -2.80
N GLN A 221 -3.46 34.97 -2.66
CA GLN A 221 -3.37 36.44 -2.75
C GLN A 221 -1.91 36.94 -2.65
N THR A 222 -1.29 37.31 -3.79
CA THR A 222 -0.63 38.62 -4.03
C THR A 222 -0.02 38.71 -5.44
N GLN A 223 -0.21 39.86 -6.11
CA GLN A 223 0.55 40.40 -7.27
C GLN A 223 0.79 39.54 -8.54
N SER A 224 -0.27 39.31 -9.30
CA SER A 224 -0.49 39.96 -10.61
C SER A 224 0.65 40.10 -11.68
N VAL A 225 1.63 39.20 -11.82
CA VAL A 225 2.65 39.30 -12.91
C VAL A 225 3.01 37.96 -13.60
N GLU A 226 2.05 37.09 -13.98
CA GLU A 226 2.37 35.98 -14.93
C GLU A 226 1.24 35.47 -15.85
N SER A 227 0.24 36.30 -16.17
CA SER A 227 -0.95 35.91 -16.95
C SER A 227 -0.73 35.43 -18.40
N GLY A 228 0.52 35.30 -18.85
CA GLY A 228 0.90 34.79 -20.18
C GLY A 228 1.36 33.32 -20.16
N THR A 229 2.21 32.93 -19.22
CA THR A 229 2.84 31.58 -19.18
C THR A 229 1.80 30.47 -18.98
N VAL A 230 0.78 30.73 -18.17
CA VAL A 230 -0.35 29.81 -17.92
C VAL A 230 -1.23 29.67 -19.16
N LYS A 231 -1.45 30.76 -19.92
CA LYS A 231 -2.25 30.72 -21.16
C LYS A 231 -1.57 29.90 -22.25
N VAL A 232 -0.27 30.13 -22.48
CA VAL A 232 0.51 29.39 -23.49
C VAL A 232 0.43 27.88 -23.24
N ARG A 233 0.63 27.41 -22.00
CA ARG A 233 0.52 25.97 -21.65
C ARG A 233 -0.89 25.40 -21.84
N LEU A 234 -1.93 26.21 -21.63
CA LEU A 234 -3.34 25.80 -21.80
C LEU A 234 -3.73 25.74 -23.28
N GLU A 235 -3.26 26.71 -24.08
CA GLU A 235 -3.39 26.72 -25.53
C GLU A 235 -2.61 25.58 -26.20
N GLU A 236 -1.39 25.27 -25.72
CA GLU A 236 -0.55 24.14 -26.14
C GLU A 236 -1.24 22.79 -25.85
N ALA A 237 -1.78 22.60 -24.64
CA ALA A 237 -2.56 21.41 -24.31
C ALA A 237 -3.83 21.27 -25.16
N MET A 238 -4.52 22.38 -25.48
CA MET A 238 -5.69 22.39 -26.34
C MET A 238 -5.35 22.15 -27.82
N ALA A 239 -4.17 22.56 -28.28
CA ALA A 239 -3.66 22.26 -29.62
C ALA A 239 -3.36 20.76 -29.76
N ALA A 240 -2.64 20.17 -28.81
CA ALA A 240 -2.33 18.74 -28.79
C ALA A 240 -3.58 17.85 -28.80
N GLU A 241 -4.69 18.30 -28.18
CA GLU A 241 -5.95 17.56 -28.21
C GLU A 241 -6.72 17.71 -29.54
N ARG A 242 -6.62 18.86 -30.23
CA ARG A 242 -7.12 18.98 -31.62
C ARG A 242 -6.33 18.09 -32.58
N GLU A 243 -5.00 17.99 -32.42
CA GLU A 243 -4.17 17.12 -33.24
C GLU A 243 -4.50 15.63 -33.06
N ARG A 244 -4.97 15.23 -31.87
CA ARG A 244 -5.50 13.87 -31.61
C ARG A 244 -6.85 13.62 -32.27
N GLN A 245 -7.71 14.64 -32.31
CA GLN A 245 -9.00 14.56 -33.01
C GLN A 245 -8.82 14.51 -34.55
N GLN A 246 -7.78 15.16 -35.09
CA GLN A 246 -7.48 15.14 -36.53
C GLN A 246 -6.71 13.89 -36.98
N ASN A 247 -5.70 13.45 -36.21
CA ASN A 247 -4.79 12.37 -36.59
C ASN A 247 -5.09 11.03 -35.88
N GLY A 248 -6.30 10.86 -35.36
CA GLY A 248 -6.71 9.71 -34.55
C GLY A 248 -6.03 9.65 -33.17
N GLY A 249 -6.67 8.91 -32.27
CA GLY A 249 -6.11 8.57 -30.96
C GLY A 249 -4.91 7.62 -31.07
N PRO A 250 -4.20 7.36 -29.96
CA PRO A 250 -3.05 6.45 -29.96
C PRO A 250 -3.41 4.99 -30.29
N LEU A 251 -4.70 4.63 -30.19
CA LEU A 251 -5.20 3.31 -30.57
C LEU A 251 -5.36 3.16 -32.10
N ASP A 252 -5.79 4.24 -32.78
CA ASP A 252 -6.08 4.24 -34.23
C ASP A 252 -4.80 4.19 -35.08
N ARG A 253 -3.65 4.49 -34.48
CA ARG A 253 -2.33 4.50 -35.14
C ARG A 253 -1.63 3.13 -35.14
N LEU A 254 -2.19 2.14 -34.42
CA LEU A 254 -1.66 0.77 -34.33
C LEU A 254 -1.85 -0.01 -35.64
N GLY A 255 -1.02 0.31 -36.63
CA GLY A 255 -1.02 -0.30 -37.96
C GLY A 255 -0.58 0.64 -39.09
N VAL A 256 -0.45 1.95 -38.83
CA VAL A 256 -0.11 2.97 -39.84
C VAL A 256 1.38 3.38 -39.77
N GLU A 257 2.05 3.21 -38.63
CA GLU A 257 3.49 3.47 -38.54
C GLU A 257 4.30 2.38 -39.29
N PRO A 258 5.23 2.76 -40.19
CA PRO A 258 6.12 1.80 -40.82
C PRO A 258 7.09 1.21 -39.79
N ALA A 259 7.37 -0.09 -39.89
CA ALA A 259 8.14 -0.88 -38.92
C ALA A 259 9.66 -0.58 -38.90
N GLY A 260 10.03 0.70 -38.75
CA GLY A 260 11.41 1.20 -38.74
C GLY A 260 11.68 2.36 -37.76
N GLY A 261 10.70 2.75 -36.93
CA GLY A 261 10.86 3.80 -35.92
C GLY A 261 11.76 3.38 -34.75
N SER A 262 13.06 3.67 -34.83
CA SER A 262 14.04 3.22 -33.84
C SER A 262 14.05 4.05 -32.55
N THR A 263 13.32 3.61 -31.52
CA THR A 263 13.42 4.20 -30.16
C THR A 263 14.86 4.06 -29.63
N PRO A 264 15.53 5.14 -29.19
CA PRO A 264 16.93 5.08 -28.77
C PRO A 264 17.08 4.35 -27.43
N LYS A 265 17.63 3.13 -27.47
CA LYS A 265 17.95 2.34 -26.28
C LYS A 265 19.02 3.05 -25.44
N LYS A 266 18.62 3.67 -24.33
CA LYS A 266 19.53 4.24 -23.33
C LYS A 266 20.38 3.11 -22.72
N SER A 267 21.59 2.92 -23.23
CA SER A 267 22.52 1.92 -22.71
C SER A 267 23.11 2.38 -21.37
N TRP A 268 22.77 1.65 -20.31
CA TRP A 268 23.32 1.84 -18.96
C TRP A 268 24.80 1.41 -18.87
N TRP A 269 25.29 0.62 -19.82
CA TRP A 269 26.63 0.02 -19.84
C TRP A 269 27.74 0.95 -20.36
N LYS A 270 27.76 2.21 -19.92
CA LYS A 270 28.81 3.21 -20.23
C LYS A 270 29.25 4.03 -19.00
N PHE A 271 29.33 3.39 -17.84
CA PHE A 271 29.85 4.01 -16.61
C PHE A 271 30.66 3.03 -15.74
N TRP A 272 31.50 2.23 -16.39
CA TRP A 272 32.60 1.43 -15.84
C TRP A 272 33.66 1.27 -16.94
#